data_AF-A0A838VCD3-F1
#
_entry.id   AF-A0A838VCD3-F1
#
_cell.length_a   1.000
_cell.length_b   1.000
_cell.length_c   1.000
_cell.angle_alpha   90.00
_cell.angle_beta   90.00
_cell.angle_gamma   90.00
#
_symmetry.space_group_name_H-M   'P 1'
#
loop_
_entity.id
_entity.type
_entity.pdbx_description
1 polymer ?
#
loop_
_entity_poly.entity_id
_entity_poly.type
_entity_poly.pdbx_seq_one_letter_code
_entity_poly.pdbx_strand_id
1 'polypeptide(L)'
;MNDRALGHEGETLRSSSWMPRASLRVGVTGHRLERLGAGNAVALAPAIHDVLAAVARAARGSFPDAPSFRLVTALADGADSIVADRAIAHGWALDVVLP
;
A
#
# COMPACT_ATOMS: atom_id res chain seq x y z
N MET A 1 -32.71 33.15 41.19
CA MET A 1 -33.29 33.95 40.10
C MET A 1 -32.18 34.21 39.10
N ASN A 2 -32.29 33.56 37.94
CA ASN A 2 -31.47 33.61 36.72
C ASN A 2 -29.98 33.28 36.83
N ASP A 3 -29.45 32.23 36.20
CA ASP A 3 -29.49 31.81 34.77
C ASP A 3 -28.60 32.69 33.87
N ARG A 4 -27.86 32.00 32.97
CA ARG A 4 -26.85 32.42 31.96
C ARG A 4 -25.38 32.28 32.39
N ALA A 5 -24.50 31.64 31.63
CA ALA A 5 -24.66 30.93 30.37
C ALA A 5 -23.52 29.92 30.22
N LEU A 6 -23.91 28.71 29.81
CA LEU A 6 -23.07 27.69 29.21
C LEU A 6 -22.44 28.27 27.94
N GLY A 7 -21.12 28.12 27.81
CA GLY A 7 -20.36 28.50 26.64
C GLY A 7 -19.09 27.67 26.53
N HIS A 8 -19.20 26.34 26.69
CA HIS A 8 -18.18 25.45 26.15
C HIS A 8 -18.38 25.40 24.64
N GLU A 9 -17.74 26.35 23.96
CA GLU A 9 -17.63 26.35 22.51
C GLU A 9 -17.01 25.02 22.07
N GLY A 10 -17.76 24.29 21.26
CA GLY A 10 -17.48 22.93 20.84
C GLY A 10 -16.14 22.84 20.14
N GLU A 11 -15.14 22.42 20.90
CA GLU A 11 -13.90 21.87 20.38
C GLU A 11 -14.29 20.66 19.53
N THR A 12 -14.36 20.89 18.22
CA THR A 12 -14.69 19.85 17.27
C THR A 12 -13.57 18.82 17.37
N LEU A 13 -13.85 17.67 17.98
CA LEU A 13 -12.97 16.50 18.05
C LEU A 13 -12.71 15.96 16.64
N ARG A 14 -11.99 16.71 15.81
CA ARG A 14 -11.49 16.29 14.49
C ARG A 14 -10.06 15.82 14.65
N SER A 15 -9.90 14.72 15.38
CA SER A 15 -8.85 13.75 15.07
C SER A 15 -9.18 12.48 15.82
N SER A 16 -10.08 11.68 15.25
CA SER A 16 -10.33 10.33 15.74
C SER A 16 -9.13 9.45 15.38
N SER A 17 -8.05 9.55 16.15
CA SER A 17 -6.90 8.62 16.08
C SER A 17 -7.32 7.15 16.28
N TRP A 18 -8.55 6.92 16.76
CA TRP A 18 -9.21 5.63 16.92
C TRP A 18 -9.98 5.15 15.67
N MET A 19 -10.11 5.97 14.63
CA MET A 19 -10.74 5.52 13.39
C MET A 19 -9.77 4.61 12.60
N PRO A 20 -10.24 3.44 12.14
CA PRO A 20 -9.42 2.56 11.33
C PRO A 20 -8.93 3.25 10.06
N ARG A 21 -7.63 3.15 9.78
CA ARG A 21 -7.05 3.60 8.51
C ARG A 21 -7.21 2.52 7.45
N ALA A 22 -7.69 2.89 6.27
CA ALA A 22 -7.77 1.98 5.15
C ALA A 22 -6.38 1.44 4.77
N SER A 23 -6.33 0.17 4.38
CA SER A 23 -5.11 -0.46 3.87
C SER A 23 -5.43 -1.35 2.69
N LEU A 24 -4.73 -1.11 1.57
CA LEU A 24 -4.76 -1.99 0.42
C LEU A 24 -3.57 -2.95 0.47
N ARG A 25 -3.86 -4.24 0.35
CA ARG A 25 -2.87 -5.30 0.32
C ARG A 25 -2.93 -6.01 -1.03
N VAL A 26 -1.78 -6.18 -1.67
CA VAL A 26 -1.67 -6.84 -2.97
C VAL A 26 -0.78 -8.06 -2.82
N GLY A 27 -1.35 -9.24 -3.07
CA GLY A 27 -0.58 -10.48 -3.16
C GLY A 27 -0.02 -10.63 -4.57
N VAL A 28 1.27 -10.98 -4.67
CA VAL A 28 1.91 -11.26 -5.96
C VAL A 28 2.55 -12.64 -5.92
N THR A 29 2.42 -13.34 -7.04
CA THR A 29 3.07 -14.62 -7.31
C THR A 29 3.72 -14.53 -8.68
N GLY A 30 4.89 -15.13 -8.87
CA GLY A 30 5.49 -15.21 -10.19
C GLY A 30 6.54 -16.29 -10.36
N HIS A 31 7.17 -16.27 -11.53
CA HIS A 31 8.21 -17.24 -11.89
C HIS A 31 9.50 -16.99 -11.10
N ARG A 32 10.18 -18.09 -10.78
CA ARG A 32 11.57 -18.08 -10.32
C ARG A 32 12.50 -17.56 -11.41
N LEU A 33 13.65 -17.03 -11.02
CA LEU A 33 14.59 -16.38 -11.94
C LEU A 33 14.99 -17.28 -13.11
N GLU A 34 15.21 -18.57 -12.87
CA GLU A 34 15.58 -19.56 -13.88
C GLU A 34 14.47 -19.83 -14.92
N ARG A 35 13.22 -19.45 -14.62
CA ARG A 35 12.05 -19.61 -15.51
C ARG A 35 11.56 -18.30 -16.11
N LEU A 36 12.12 -17.16 -15.69
CA LEU A 36 11.67 -15.83 -16.14
C LEU A 36 12.11 -15.56 -17.58
N GLY A 37 13.32 -15.99 -17.95
CA GLY A 37 13.96 -15.67 -19.22
C GLY A 37 14.54 -14.25 -19.24
N ALA A 38 15.75 -14.09 -19.80
CA ALA A 38 16.53 -12.86 -19.67
C ALA A 38 15.81 -11.61 -20.23
N GLY A 39 15.12 -11.72 -21.37
CA GLY A 39 14.38 -10.60 -21.96
C GLY A 39 13.19 -10.14 -21.12
N ASN A 40 12.47 -11.08 -20.49
CA ASN A 40 11.35 -10.75 -19.63
C ASN A 40 11.83 -10.13 -18.31
N ALA A 41 12.95 -10.59 -17.76
CA ALA A 41 13.51 -10.02 -16.53
C ALA A 41 13.77 -8.50 -16.65
N VAL A 42 14.30 -8.07 -17.80
CA VAL A 42 14.56 -6.65 -18.08
C VAL A 42 13.27 -5.86 -18.23
N ALA A 43 12.27 -6.38 -18.94
CA ALA A 43 11.00 -5.71 -19.18
C ALA A 43 10.06 -5.70 -17.96
N LEU A 44 10.23 -6.65 -17.03
CA LEU A 44 9.32 -6.86 -15.91
C LEU A 44 9.39 -5.72 -14.89
N ALA A 45 10.58 -5.22 -14.57
CA ALA A 45 10.74 -4.18 -13.56
C ALA A 45 10.00 -2.86 -13.92
N PRO A 46 10.14 -2.30 -15.14
CA PRO A 46 9.33 -1.16 -15.58
C PRO A 46 7.83 -1.45 -15.56
N ALA A 47 7.40 -2.63 -16.06
CA ALA A 47 5.99 -2.99 -16.07
C ALA A 47 5.38 -3.06 -14.66
N ILE A 48 6.12 -3.64 -13.70
CA ILE A 48 5.72 -3.65 -12.29
C ILE A 48 5.61 -2.23 -11.74
N HIS A 49 6.58 -1.37 -12.04
CA HIS A 49 6.55 0.02 -11.58
C HIS A 49 5.25 0.71 -12.01
N ASP A 50 4.89 0.59 -13.30
CA ASP A 50 3.69 1.19 -13.87
C ASP A 50 2.41 0.63 -13.23
N VAL A 51 2.35 -0.69 -13.00
CA VAL A 51 1.23 -1.34 -12.34
C VAL A 51 1.07 -0.85 -10.90
N LEU A 52 2.14 -0.80 -10.11
CA LEU A 52 2.08 -0.32 -8.72
C LEU A 52 1.67 1.15 -8.65
N ALA A 53 2.17 1.99 -9.56
CA ALA A 53 1.76 3.39 -9.67
C ALA A 53 0.27 3.52 -9.99
N ALA A 54 -0.22 2.73 -10.96
CA ALA A 54 -1.62 2.74 -11.36
C ALA A 54 -2.54 2.28 -10.22
N VAL A 55 -2.17 1.22 -9.50
CA VAL A 55 -2.90 0.73 -8.32
C VAL A 55 -2.94 1.79 -7.23
N ALA A 56 -1.81 2.41 -6.90
CA ALA A 56 -1.74 3.45 -5.88
C ALA A 56 -2.62 4.66 -6.24
N ARG A 57 -2.59 5.10 -7.50
CA ARG A 57 -3.43 6.19 -8.00
C ARG A 57 -4.91 5.86 -7.89
N ALA A 58 -5.32 4.68 -8.36
CA ALA A 58 -6.72 4.24 -8.31
C ALA A 58 -7.24 4.15 -6.87
N ALA A 59 -6.44 3.58 -5.98
CA ALA A 59 -6.79 3.46 -4.56
C ALA A 59 -6.96 4.83 -3.90
N ARG A 60 -6.03 5.77 -4.11
CA ARG A 60 -6.12 7.12 -3.54
C ARG A 60 -7.38 7.88 -3.98
N GLY A 61 -7.92 7.59 -5.16
CA GLY A 61 -9.19 8.15 -5.63
C GLY A 61 -10.44 7.45 -5.09
N SER A 62 -10.28 6.28 -4.46
CA SER A 62 -11.39 5.43 -4.00
C SER A 62 -11.66 5.49 -2.49
N PHE A 63 -10.72 6.03 -1.71
CA PHE A 63 -10.85 6.16 -0.26
C PHE A 63 -10.91 7.64 0.17
N PRO A 64 -11.68 7.98 1.22
CA PRO A 64 -11.75 9.36 1.74
C PRO A 64 -10.39 9.88 2.21
N ASP A 65 -9.58 9.01 2.81
CA ASP A 65 -8.21 9.26 3.23
C ASP A 65 -7.23 8.39 2.44
N ALA A 66 -5.98 8.84 2.32
CA ALA A 66 -4.95 8.05 1.64
C ALA A 66 -4.74 6.69 2.35
N PRO A 67 -4.98 5.55 1.68
CA PRO A 67 -4.78 4.26 2.29
C PRO A 67 -3.28 3.97 2.45
N SER A 68 -2.94 3.14 3.42
CA SER A 68 -1.62 2.50 3.47
C SER A 68 -1.54 1.37 2.43
N PHE A 69 -0.35 1.17 1.86
CA PHE A 69 -0.12 0.13 0.85
C PHE A 69 0.83 -0.95 1.37
N ARG A 70 0.46 -2.21 1.14
CA ARG A 70 1.31 -3.36 1.46
C ARG A 70 1.36 -4.37 0.32
N LEU A 71 2.55 -4.85 0.04
CA LEU A 71 2.77 -6.00 -0.83
C LEU A 71 2.87 -7.25 0.05
N VAL A 72 2.09 -8.28 -0.29
CA VAL A 72 2.18 -9.61 0.32
C VAL A 72 2.94 -10.52 -0.63
N THR A 73 4.03 -11.12 -0.15
CA THR A 73 4.94 -11.91 -1.00
C THR A 73 5.63 -13.03 -0.22
N ALA A 74 6.04 -14.10 -0.90
CA ALA A 74 6.93 -15.12 -0.35
C ALA A 74 8.41 -14.68 -0.37
N LEU A 75 8.72 -13.55 -1.01
CA LEU A 75 10.08 -12.99 -1.18
C LEU A 75 11.10 -14.00 -1.72
N ALA A 76 10.65 -14.88 -2.61
CA ALA A 76 11.55 -15.83 -3.22
C ALA A 76 12.21 -15.25 -4.48
N ASP A 77 13.26 -15.89 -4.97
CA ASP A 77 14.03 -15.33 -6.08
C ASP A 77 13.22 -15.25 -7.39
N GLY A 78 13.56 -14.30 -8.26
CA GLY A 78 12.84 -14.02 -9.51
C GLY A 78 11.78 -12.91 -9.37
N ALA A 79 10.57 -13.17 -9.86
CA ALA A 79 9.52 -12.15 -9.94
C ALA A 79 9.12 -11.59 -8.55
N ASP A 80 9.11 -12.42 -7.51
CA ASP A 80 8.70 -12.02 -6.17
C ASP A 80 9.69 -11.01 -5.55
N SER A 81 11.00 -11.19 -5.76
CA SER A 81 12.02 -10.25 -5.28
C SER A 81 12.03 -8.96 -6.10
N ILE A 82 11.82 -9.04 -7.42
CA ILE A 82 11.71 -7.86 -8.30
C ILE A 82 10.50 -7.00 -7.91
N VAL A 83 9.34 -7.62 -7.65
CA VAL A 83 8.14 -6.86 -7.25
C VAL A 83 8.29 -6.25 -5.87
N ALA A 84 8.98 -6.93 -4.94
CA ALA A 84 9.28 -6.42 -3.61
C ALA A 84 10.17 -5.18 -3.64
N ASP A 85 11.22 -5.20 -4.46
CA ASP A 85 12.11 -4.04 -4.67
C ASP A 85 11.32 -2.83 -5.17
N ARG A 86 10.47 -3.03 -6.18
CA ARG A 86 9.63 -1.95 -6.73
C ARG A 86 8.58 -1.47 -5.73
N ALA A 87 7.97 -2.34 -4.95
CA ALA A 87 7.02 -1.95 -3.91
C ALA A 87 7.68 -1.06 -2.86
N ILE A 88 8.88 -1.42 -2.38
CA ILE A 88 9.66 -0.59 -1.46
C ILE A 88 9.98 0.77 -2.09
N ALA A 89 10.41 0.81 -3.34
CA ALA A 89 10.69 2.06 -4.06
C ALA A 89 9.45 2.98 -4.18
N HIS A 90 8.25 2.41 -4.18
CA HIS A 90 6.97 3.14 -4.14
C HIS A 90 6.52 3.54 -2.72
N GLY A 91 7.30 3.22 -1.70
CA GLY A 91 6.97 3.47 -0.29
C GLY A 91 5.93 2.51 0.28
N TRP A 92 5.74 1.35 -0.33
CA TRP A 92 4.86 0.30 0.19
C TRP A 92 5.61 -0.51 1.25
N ALA A 93 4.90 -0.95 2.28
CA ALA A 93 5.44 -1.90 3.24
C ALA A 93 5.30 -3.35 2.71
N LEU A 94 6.09 -4.27 3.26
CA LEU A 94 6.06 -5.68 2.89
C LEU A 94 5.47 -6.53 4.01
N ASP A 95 4.55 -7.42 3.66
CA ASP A 95 4.12 -8.55 4.48
C ASP A 95 4.76 -9.82 3.87
N VAL A 96 5.85 -10.30 4.46
CA VAL A 96 6.60 -11.45 3.93
C VAL A 96 6.14 -12.73 4.61
N VAL A 97 5.65 -13.68 3.82
CA VAL A 97 5.17 -14.98 4.30
C VAL A 97 6.27 -16.02 4.09
N LEU A 98 7.01 -16.35 5.15
CA LEU A 98 8.09 -17.33 5.13
C LEU A 98 7.59 -18.70 5.63
N PRO A 99 8.11 -19.82 5.06
CA PRO A 99 7.78 -21.17 5.50
C PRO A 99 8.39 -21.54 6.85
#